data_AF-A0AA40V9C0-F1
#
_entry.id   AF-A0AA40V9C0-F1
#
_cell.length_a   1.000
_cell.length_b   1.000
_cell.length_c   1.000
_cell.angle_alpha   90.00
_cell.angle_beta   90.00
_cell.angle_gamma   90.00
#
_symmetry.space_group_name_H-M   'P 1'
#
loop_
_entity.id
_entity.type
_entity.pdbx_description
1 polymer ?
#
loop_
_entity_poly.entity_id
_entity_poly.type
_entity_poly.pdbx_seq_one_letter_code
_entity_poly.pdbx_strand_id
1 'polypeptide(L)'
;MNKQIDKANLFRNAWSIVRHTAMDLDLTPECARQFFGAALRKAWAQARAEAAAPTAPKTAMLTFHTGKGRRDRAWLARVTGTDARFGFARQFLRGQEFWDNGNKVRFDIELVEGAAFEDNSYGYYVVRDGALGELADKAAFTALFA
;
A
#
# COMPACT_ATOMS: atom_id res chain seq x y z
N MET A 1 -13.79 7.23 -0.61
CA MET A 1 -14.75 6.12 -0.42
C MET A 1 -14.96 5.91 1.08
N ASN A 2 -16.12 6.30 1.63
CA ASN A 2 -16.42 5.99 3.04
C ASN A 2 -16.63 4.48 3.15
N LYS A 3 -15.74 3.77 3.85
CA LYS A 3 -15.94 2.35 4.18
C LYS A 3 -17.23 2.25 4.99
N GLN A 4 -18.25 1.62 4.42
CA GLN A 4 -19.51 1.39 5.11
C GLN A 4 -19.26 0.41 6.25
N ILE A 5 -19.53 0.84 7.49
CA ILE A 5 -19.35 -0.01 8.67
C ILE A 5 -20.39 -1.13 8.62
N ASP A 6 -19.94 -2.37 8.50
CA ASP A 6 -20.81 -3.55 8.55
C ASP A 6 -21.35 -3.73 9.98
N LYS A 7 -22.61 -3.35 10.17
CA LYS A 7 -23.30 -3.42 11.45
C LYS A 7 -23.37 -4.85 11.99
N ALA A 8 -23.50 -5.86 11.13
CA ALA A 8 -23.62 -7.26 11.55
C ALA A 8 -22.30 -7.77 12.16
N ASN A 9 -21.16 -7.42 11.56
CA ASN A 9 -19.85 -7.72 12.11
C ASN A 9 -19.57 -6.95 13.40
N LEU A 10 -20.06 -5.72 13.51
CA LEU A 10 -19.94 -4.93 14.74
C LEU A 10 -20.67 -5.58 15.92
N PHE A 11 -21.89 -6.08 15.71
CA PHE A 11 -22.64 -6.83 16.74
C PHE A 11 -21.95 -8.14 17.14
N ARG A 12 -21.38 -8.88 16.18
CA ARG A 12 -20.62 -10.10 16.47
C ARG A 12 -19.36 -9.82 17.30
N ASN A 13 -18.62 -8.76 16.97
CA ASN A 13 -17.44 -8.35 17.72
C ASN A 13 -17.80 -7.89 19.14
N ALA A 14 -18.85 -7.08 19.29
CA ALA A 14 -19.35 -6.67 20.60
C ALA A 14 -19.75 -7.87 21.47
N TRP A 15 -20.47 -8.84 20.89
CA TRP A 15 -20.85 -10.07 21.59
C TRP A 15 -19.64 -10.94 21.97
N SER A 16 -18.64 -11.03 21.09
CA SER A 16 -17.39 -11.73 21.37
C SER A 16 -16.65 -11.11 22.56
N ILE A 17 -16.50 -9.78 22.58
CA ILE A 17 -15.88 -9.05 23.70
C ILE A 17 -16.61 -9.35 25.02
N VAL A 18 -17.94 -9.30 25.02
CA VAL A 18 -18.75 -9.56 26.23
C VAL A 18 -18.62 -11.00 26.69
N ARG A 19 -18.65 -11.95 25.77
CA ARG A 19 -18.52 -13.37 26.08
C ARG A 19 -17.15 -13.67 26.69
N HIS A 20 -16.07 -13.16 26.10
CA HIS A 20 -14.73 -13.35 26.64
C HIS A 20 -14.59 -12.69 28.02
N THR A 21 -15.03 -11.44 28.19
CA THR A 21 -14.97 -10.76 29.49
C THR A 21 -15.84 -11.44 30.56
N ALA A 22 -17.00 -11.98 30.21
CA ALA A 22 -17.85 -12.72 31.13
C ALA A 22 -17.23 -14.06 31.54
N MET A 23 -16.52 -14.74 30.63
CA MET A 23 -15.77 -15.96 30.90
C MET A 23 -14.53 -15.70 31.78
N ASP A 24 -13.78 -14.63 31.52
CA ASP A 24 -12.58 -14.29 32.29
C ASP A 24 -12.89 -13.86 33.73
N LEU A 25 -14.11 -13.38 33.98
CA LEU A 25 -14.57 -12.87 35.28
C LEU A 25 -15.57 -13.80 35.99
N ASP A 26 -15.86 -14.98 35.42
CA ASP A 26 -16.80 -15.98 35.93
C ASP A 26 -18.19 -15.41 36.31
N LEU A 27 -18.75 -14.59 35.41
CA LEU A 27 -19.96 -13.79 35.66
C LEU A 27 -21.25 -14.50 35.21
N THR A 28 -22.36 -14.27 35.94
CA THR A 28 -23.69 -14.76 35.57
C THR A 28 -24.23 -14.08 34.29
N PRO A 29 -25.21 -14.69 33.60
CA PRO A 29 -25.81 -14.12 32.39
C PRO A 29 -26.44 -12.73 32.58
N GLU A 30 -26.96 -12.40 33.77
CA GLU A 30 -27.45 -11.04 34.07
C GLU A 30 -26.31 -10.02 34.13
N CYS A 31 -25.17 -10.37 34.71
CA CYS A 31 -23.98 -9.52 34.75
C CYS A 31 -23.43 -9.29 33.33
N ALA A 32 -23.34 -10.32 32.49
CA ALA A 32 -22.90 -10.19 31.10
C ALA A 32 -23.76 -9.20 30.28
N ARG A 33 -25.08 -9.14 30.51
CA ARG A 33 -25.98 -8.17 29.86
C ARG A 33 -25.68 -6.73 30.26
N GLN A 34 -25.25 -6.49 31.50
CA GLN A 34 -24.89 -5.14 31.97
C GLN A 34 -23.62 -4.61 31.27
N PHE A 35 -22.68 -5.50 30.93
CA PHE A 35 -21.45 -5.13 30.21
C PHE A 35 -21.63 -5.01 28.69
N PHE A 36 -22.73 -5.53 28.13
CA PHE A 36 -22.97 -5.49 26.68
C PHE A 36 -23.03 -4.07 26.12
N GLY A 37 -23.65 -3.13 26.82
CA GLY A 37 -23.67 -1.72 26.39
C GLY A 37 -22.30 -1.04 26.39
N ALA A 38 -21.38 -1.46 27.27
CA ALA A 38 -20.01 -0.95 27.29
C ALA A 38 -19.16 -1.58 26.17
N ALA A 39 -19.29 -2.89 25.96
CA ALA A 39 -18.60 -3.60 24.90
C ALA A 39 -19.07 -3.16 23.50
N LEU A 40 -20.37 -2.88 23.33
CA LEU A 40 -20.90 -2.34 22.08
C LEU A 40 -20.31 -0.96 21.78
N ARG A 41 -20.17 -0.09 22.79
CA ARG A 41 -19.49 1.21 22.63
C ARG A 41 -18.02 1.05 22.25
N LYS A 42 -17.31 0.09 22.86
CA LYS A 42 -15.91 -0.23 22.53
C LYS A 42 -15.77 -0.76 21.10
N ALA A 43 -16.62 -1.70 20.69
CA ALA A 43 -16.67 -2.23 19.32
C ALA A 43 -16.98 -1.13 18.30
N TRP A 44 -17.88 -0.20 18.63
CA TRP A 44 -18.17 0.97 17.80
C TRP A 44 -16.98 1.92 17.66
N ALA A 45 -16.26 2.19 18.75
CA ALA A 45 -15.07 3.03 18.72
C ALA A 45 -13.97 2.38 17.85
N GLN A 46 -13.79 1.06 17.98
CA GLN A 46 -12.82 0.29 17.21
C GLN A 46 -13.18 0.25 15.73
N ALA A 47 -14.44 -0.01 15.38
CA ALA A 47 -14.92 0.02 14.00
C ALA A 47 -14.80 1.42 13.36
N ARG A 48 -15.03 2.48 14.13
CA ARG A 48 -14.79 3.87 13.67
C ARG A 48 -13.31 4.13 13.46
N ALA A 49 -12.45 3.66 14.35
CA ALA A 49 -11.00 3.79 14.21
C ALA A 49 -10.48 3.02 12.98
N GLU A 50 -10.99 1.82 12.71
CA GLU A 50 -10.66 1.03 11.51
C GLU A 50 -11.22 1.64 10.22
N ALA A 51 -12.40 2.25 10.27
CA ALA A 51 -12.97 2.98 9.14
C ALA A 51 -12.24 4.30 8.85
N ALA A 52 -11.71 4.95 9.90
CA ALA A 52 -10.90 6.16 9.81
C ALA A 52 -9.41 5.86 9.58
N ALA A 53 -8.97 4.61 9.78
CA ALA A 53 -7.60 4.23 9.54
C ALA A 53 -7.28 4.44 8.06
N PRO A 54 -6.20 5.16 7.73
CA PRO A 54 -5.76 5.29 6.36
C PRO A 54 -5.59 3.87 5.81
N THR A 55 -6.27 3.59 4.70
CA THR A 55 -6.11 2.29 4.03
C THR A 55 -4.63 2.21 3.67
N ALA A 56 -3.95 1.15 4.10
CA ALA A 56 -2.53 0.96 3.79
C ALA A 56 -2.34 1.22 2.29
N PRO A 57 -1.36 2.06 1.93
CA PRO A 57 -1.21 2.44 0.54
C PRO A 57 -1.01 1.17 -0.29
N LYS A 58 -1.72 1.08 -1.40
CA LYS A 58 -1.52 -0.04 -2.32
C LYS A 58 -0.10 0.07 -2.86
N THR A 59 0.64 -1.03 -2.81
CA THR A 59 1.99 -1.10 -3.36
C THR A 59 2.04 -2.08 -4.52
N ALA A 60 2.95 -1.82 -5.46
CA ALA A 60 3.36 -2.78 -6.48
C ALA A 60 4.85 -3.10 -6.32
N MET A 61 5.23 -4.29 -6.76
CA MET A 61 6.59 -4.77 -6.73
C MET A 61 7.15 -4.81 -8.16
N LEU A 62 8.27 -4.14 -8.37
CA LEU A 62 9.09 -4.28 -9.58
C LEU A 62 10.39 -4.97 -9.24
N THR A 63 10.79 -5.92 -10.08
CA THR A 63 12.01 -6.71 -9.87
C THR A 63 12.84 -6.68 -11.14
N PHE A 64 14.09 -6.28 -11.01
CA PHE A 64 15.03 -6.19 -12.12
C PHE A 64 16.25 -7.06 -11.88
N HIS A 65 16.77 -7.67 -12.94
CA HIS A 65 18.09 -8.29 -12.89
C HIS A 65 19.16 -7.20 -12.78
N THR A 66 20.11 -7.39 -11.87
CA THR A 66 21.29 -6.53 -11.77
C THR A 66 22.52 -7.30 -12.25
N GLY A 67 23.36 -6.64 -13.02
CA GLY A 67 24.66 -7.19 -13.40
C GLY A 67 25.63 -7.22 -12.23
N LYS A 68 26.85 -7.71 -12.49
CA LYS A 68 27.88 -7.93 -11.46
C LYS A 68 28.58 -6.63 -11.00
N GLY A 69 28.53 -5.55 -11.79
CA GLY A 69 29.22 -4.28 -11.51
C GLY A 69 28.31 -3.14 -11.06
N ARG A 70 28.90 -2.10 -10.44
CA ARG A 70 28.18 -0.88 -10.02
C ARG A 70 27.47 -0.16 -11.18
N ARG A 71 28.02 -0.27 -12.41
CA ARG A 71 27.46 0.31 -13.63
C ARG A 71 26.28 -0.50 -14.19
N ASP A 72 26.18 -1.76 -13.83
CA ASP A 72 25.13 -2.68 -14.28
C ASP A 72 24.03 -2.83 -13.23
N ARG A 73 24.05 -1.96 -12.20
CA ARG A 73 23.02 -1.95 -11.16
C ARG A 73 21.72 -1.42 -11.73
N ALA A 74 20.68 -2.24 -11.63
CA ALA A 74 19.33 -1.82 -11.92
C ALA A 74 18.98 -0.64 -11.00
N TRP A 75 18.40 0.39 -11.61
CA TRP A 75 17.86 1.55 -10.90
C TRP A 75 16.45 1.80 -11.38
N LEU A 76 15.65 2.35 -10.48
CA LEU A 76 14.30 2.85 -10.76
C LEU A 76 14.24 4.27 -10.21
N ALA A 77 13.73 5.20 -11.00
CA ALA A 77 13.54 6.57 -10.58
C ALA A 77 12.07 6.98 -10.76
N ARG A 78 11.53 7.71 -9.78
CA ARG A 78 10.31 8.46 -9.97
C ARG A 78 10.62 9.70 -10.80
N VAL A 79 9.87 9.89 -11.88
CA VAL A 79 9.97 11.08 -12.72
C VAL A 79 8.93 12.09 -12.25
N THR A 80 9.38 13.29 -11.90
CA THR A 80 8.53 14.35 -11.36
C THR A 80 8.29 15.49 -12.35
N GLY A 81 8.89 15.42 -13.55
CA GLY A 81 8.80 16.43 -14.59
C GLY A 81 9.96 16.35 -15.57
N THR A 82 10.09 17.37 -16.42
CA THR A 82 11.18 17.49 -17.38
C THR A 82 12.37 18.29 -16.81
N ASP A 83 13.57 17.96 -17.24
CA ASP A 83 14.80 18.68 -16.90
C ASP A 83 15.52 19.10 -18.19
N ALA A 84 15.91 20.38 -18.30
CA ALA A 84 16.49 20.94 -19.52
C ALA A 84 17.86 20.33 -19.89
N ARG A 85 18.60 19.79 -18.92
CA ARG A 85 19.93 19.22 -19.12
C ARG A 85 19.91 17.70 -19.28
N PHE A 86 18.99 17.04 -18.57
CA PHE A 86 18.98 15.58 -18.45
C PHE A 86 17.70 14.92 -19.00
N GLY A 87 16.82 15.70 -19.64
CA GLY A 87 15.54 15.27 -20.18
C GLY A 87 14.45 15.17 -19.12
N PHE A 88 14.68 14.39 -18.07
CA PHE A 88 13.74 14.17 -16.96
C PHE A 88 14.35 14.53 -15.61
N ALA A 89 13.52 15.15 -14.76
CA ALA A 89 13.79 15.35 -13.34
C ALA A 89 13.47 14.04 -12.60
N ARG A 90 14.51 13.40 -12.05
CA ARG A 90 14.46 12.06 -11.49
C ARG A 90 14.75 12.04 -10.00
N GLN A 91 13.94 11.30 -9.25
CA GLN A 91 14.18 10.93 -7.87
C GLN A 91 14.45 9.42 -7.81
N PHE A 92 15.71 9.04 -7.61
CA PHE A 92 16.10 7.63 -7.57
C PHE A 92 15.53 6.95 -6.33
N LEU A 93 14.87 5.82 -6.53
CA LEU A 93 14.33 5.00 -5.48
C LEU A 93 15.39 4.07 -4.90
N ARG A 94 15.25 3.74 -3.62
CA ARG A 94 16.11 2.76 -2.97
C ARG A 94 15.54 1.37 -3.19
N GLY A 95 16.27 0.56 -3.96
CA GLY A 95 15.97 -0.85 -4.12
C GLY A 95 16.54 -1.72 -3.00
N GLN A 96 15.96 -2.89 -2.82
CA GLN A 96 16.49 -3.95 -1.96
C GLN A 96 17.14 -5.02 -2.85
N GLU A 97 18.44 -5.23 -2.66
CA GLU A 97 19.16 -6.31 -3.32
C GLU A 97 18.77 -7.66 -2.71
N PHE A 98 18.55 -8.66 -3.56
CA PHE A 98 18.30 -10.03 -3.15
C PHE A 98 18.82 -11.01 -4.21
N TRP A 99 18.96 -12.27 -3.82
CA TRP A 99 19.37 -13.34 -4.73
C TRP A 99 18.16 -14.21 -5.05
N ASP A 100 17.87 -14.39 -6.35
CA ASP A 100 16.91 -15.36 -6.87
C ASP A 100 17.25 -15.68 -8.34
N ASN A 101 17.85 -16.86 -8.56
CA ASN A 101 18.46 -17.32 -9.82
C ASN A 101 19.35 -16.25 -10.49
N GLY A 102 20.10 -15.52 -9.65
CA GLY A 102 20.91 -14.37 -10.05
C GLY A 102 20.70 -13.19 -9.09
N ASN A 103 21.54 -12.16 -9.24
CA ASN A 103 21.37 -10.94 -8.46
C ASN A 103 20.19 -10.15 -9.02
N LYS A 104 19.27 -9.76 -8.14
CA LYS A 104 18.10 -8.95 -8.48
C LYS A 104 17.98 -7.78 -7.51
N VAL A 105 17.28 -6.74 -7.97
CA VAL A 105 16.89 -5.59 -7.14
C VAL A 105 15.38 -5.49 -7.18
N ARG A 106 14.78 -5.46 -5.99
CA ARG A 106 13.35 -5.24 -5.79
C ARG A 106 13.11 -3.77 -5.47
N PHE A 107 12.08 -3.19 -6.07
CA PHE A 107 11.54 -1.89 -5.73
C PHE A 107 10.07 -2.05 -5.33
N ASP A 108 9.75 -1.62 -4.11
CA ASP A 108 8.36 -1.49 -3.66
C ASP A 108 7.94 -0.05 -3.93
N ILE A 109 6.94 0.11 -4.81
CA ILE A 109 6.43 1.42 -5.19
C ILE A 109 5.03 1.61 -4.63
N GLU A 110 4.76 2.81 -4.15
CA GLU A 110 3.42 3.23 -3.80
C GLU A 110 2.60 3.52 -5.06
N LEU A 111 1.42 2.93 -5.17
CA LEU A 111 0.49 3.16 -6.28
C LEU A 111 -0.28 4.47 -6.05
N VAL A 112 0.45 5.57 -6.21
CA VAL A 112 -0.10 6.93 -6.21
C VAL A 112 -0.48 7.27 -7.65
N GLU A 113 -1.76 7.57 -7.88
CA GLU A 113 -2.28 7.88 -9.22
C GLU A 113 -1.46 8.98 -9.92
N GLY A 114 -1.10 8.75 -11.19
CA GLY A 114 -0.26 9.65 -11.98
C GLY A 114 1.23 9.62 -11.64
N ALA A 115 1.67 8.83 -10.66
CA ALA A 115 3.09 8.61 -10.43
C ALA A 115 3.71 7.89 -11.64
N ALA A 116 4.84 8.41 -12.11
CA ALA A 116 5.54 7.95 -13.28
C ALA A 116 6.97 7.54 -12.93
N PHE A 117 7.45 6.46 -13.54
CA PHE A 117 8.74 5.86 -13.23
C PHE A 117 9.50 5.49 -14.52
N GLU A 118 10.82 5.60 -14.46
CA GLU A 118 11.74 5.16 -15.50
C GLU A 118 12.78 4.23 -14.89
N ASP A 119 13.15 3.17 -15.61
CA ASP A 119 14.25 2.27 -15.23
C ASP A 119 15.49 2.46 -16.12
N ASN A 120 16.55 1.72 -15.79
CA ASN A 120 17.83 1.77 -16.49
C ASN A 120 17.83 1.15 -17.91
N SER A 121 16.77 0.42 -18.27
CA SER A 121 16.58 -0.24 -19.56
C SER A 121 15.62 0.54 -20.46
N TYR A 122 15.29 1.79 -20.09
CA TYR A 122 14.28 2.62 -20.74
C TYR A 122 12.87 2.03 -20.70
N GLY A 123 12.57 1.24 -19.67
CA GLY A 123 11.21 0.90 -19.29
C GLY A 123 10.52 2.12 -18.68
N TYR A 124 9.29 2.38 -19.12
CA TYR A 124 8.49 3.53 -18.72
C TYR A 124 7.21 3.05 -18.06
N TYR A 125 6.94 3.48 -16.83
CA TYR A 125 5.80 3.01 -16.05
C TYR A 125 4.97 4.19 -15.54
N VAL A 126 3.66 4.02 -15.47
CA VAL A 126 2.75 5.00 -14.89
C VAL A 126 1.68 4.31 -14.06
N VAL A 127 1.32 4.90 -12.93
CA VAL A 127 0.17 4.45 -12.14
C VAL A 127 -1.09 5.05 -12.76
N ARG A 128 -1.96 4.19 -13.26
CA ARG A 128 -3.29 4.54 -13.78
C ARG A 128 -4.34 3.61 -13.23
N ASP A 129 -5.50 4.15 -12.87
CA ASP A 129 -6.63 3.42 -12.31
C ASP A 129 -6.22 2.58 -11.07
N GLY A 130 -5.27 3.09 -10.29
CA GLY A 130 -4.74 2.40 -9.11
C GLY A 130 -3.91 1.14 -9.40
N ALA A 131 -3.39 0.98 -10.62
CA ALA A 131 -2.48 -0.08 -11.03
C ALA A 131 -1.24 0.49 -11.72
N LEU A 132 -0.11 -0.23 -11.66
CA LEU A 132 1.08 0.12 -12.43
C LEU A 132 0.95 -0.45 -13.85
N GLY A 133 0.99 0.42 -14.85
CA GLY A 133 1.05 0.04 -16.26
C GLY A 133 2.38 0.46 -16.89
N GLU A 134 2.89 -0.37 -17.80
CA GLU A 134 4.04 -0.03 -18.64
C GLU A 134 3.56 0.72 -19.90
N LEU A 135 4.32 1.73 -20.32
CA LEU A 135 4.08 2.50 -21.54
C LEU A 135 4.96 1.98 -22.68
N ALA A 136 4.42 2.06 -23.89
CA ALA A 136 5.06 1.50 -25.07
C ALA A 136 6.40 2.18 -25.43
N ASP A 137 6.53 3.48 -25.18
CA ASP A 137 7.72 4.23 -25.55
C ASP A 137 7.90 5.53 -24.73
N LYS A 138 9.07 6.15 -24.95
CA LYS A 138 9.46 7.42 -24.35
C LYS A 138 8.55 8.57 -24.75
N ALA A 139 7.98 8.59 -25.96
CA ALA A 139 7.14 9.69 -26.40
C ALA A 139 5.82 9.71 -25.63
N ALA A 140 5.19 8.55 -25.47
CA ALA A 140 4.01 8.36 -24.63
C ALA A 140 4.28 8.74 -23.17
N PHE A 141 5.46 8.41 -22.65
CA PHE A 141 5.87 8.79 -21.31
C PHE A 141 6.14 10.30 -21.17
N THR A 142 6.80 10.91 -22.15
CA THR A 142 7.09 12.36 -22.15
C THR A 142 5.82 13.19 -22.19
N ALA A 143 4.80 12.72 -22.92
CA ALA A 143 3.49 13.38 -23.00
C ALA A 143 2.75 13.47 -21.65
N LEU A 144 3.16 12.72 -20.61
CA LEU A 144 2.62 12.86 -19.26
C LEU A 144 3.03 14.19 -18.57
N PHE A 145 4.08 14.84 -19.07
CA PHE A 145 4.69 16.03 -18.47
C PHE A 145 4.63 17.26 -19.38
N ALA A 146 3.89 17.16 -20.49
CA ALA A 146 3.69 18.23 -21.46
C ALA A 146 2.53 19.16 -21.09
#